data_AF-A0A8T0WKQ3-F1
#
_entry.id   AF-A0A8T0WKQ3-F1
#
_cell.length_a   1.000
_cell.length_b   1.000
_cell.length_c   1.000
_cell.angle_alpha   90.00
_cell.angle_beta   90.00
_cell.angle_gamma   90.00
#
_symmetry.space_group_name_H-M   'P 1'
#
loop_
_entity.id
_entity.type
_entity.pdbx_description
1 polymer ?
#
loop_
_entity_poly.entity_id
_entity_poly.type
_entity_poly.pdbx_seq_one_letter_code
_entity_poly.pdbx_strand_id
1 'polypeptide(L)'
;MRALPATAGRGAVACAAAPVPRRSLLLSTAAAGVALNAEQLPLRLTGGAAAKIRASADAAQAVTFTSTDDALAWTNKDNRRLLHVVYRVGDLDKTIKFYTECLGMKVLRKRDIPEEKYTNAFLGYGPEDSHFAIELTYSYGVDKYDIGAGFGHFGIGVNDVAKTVELVRAKGGKVTREPGPVKGGKTVIAFVEDPDGYKFEILERPGTPEPLCQVMLRVGDLDRAISFYEKACGMELLRKRDNPEYKYTVAMMGYGPEEKNAVLELTYNYGVSEYAKGNAYAQIAIGTDDVYKTAEVVKLFGGQVVREPGPLPGISTKITAILDPDGWKSVPGSRLVLMCSSQIICQSERAKAVSSPIAQVFVDNIDFAKELE
;
A
#
# COMPACT_ATOMS: atom_id res chain seq x y z
N MET A 1 -40.09 40.87 -37.75
CA MET A 1 -41.39 40.24 -38.11
C MET A 1 -41.12 38.87 -38.70
N ARG A 2 -41.89 37.83 -38.33
CA ARG A 2 -42.05 36.51 -39.03
C ARG A 2 -40.76 35.69 -39.30
N ALA A 3 -40.80 34.37 -39.50
CA ALA A 3 -41.68 33.31 -38.96
C ALA A 3 -40.98 31.95 -39.24
N LEU A 4 -41.30 30.91 -38.45
CA LEU A 4 -40.95 29.52 -38.79
C LEU A 4 -41.80 29.02 -39.98
N PRO A 5 -41.41 27.88 -40.59
CA PRO A 5 -42.14 26.66 -40.22
C PRO A 5 -41.22 25.50 -39.81
N ALA A 6 -41.79 24.56 -39.04
CA ALA A 6 -41.15 23.30 -38.70
C ALA A 6 -41.65 22.16 -39.61
N THR A 7 -40.83 21.13 -39.78
CA THR A 7 -41.27 19.78 -40.16
C THR A 7 -40.58 18.76 -39.24
N ALA A 8 -41.17 17.58 -39.10
CA ALA A 8 -40.73 16.57 -38.13
C ALA A 8 -40.82 15.17 -38.72
N GLY A 9 -40.01 14.23 -38.22
CA GLY A 9 -40.34 12.81 -38.32
C GLY A 9 -39.19 11.81 -38.39
N ARG A 10 -39.02 11.06 -37.28
CA ARG A 10 -38.59 9.64 -37.20
C ARG A 10 -37.14 9.31 -37.61
N GLY A 11 -36.50 8.42 -36.84
CA GLY A 11 -35.18 7.89 -37.20
C GLY A 11 -34.36 7.29 -36.04
N ALA A 12 -34.98 6.70 -35.01
CA ALA A 12 -34.22 6.03 -33.95
C ALA A 12 -33.65 4.70 -34.47
N VAL A 13 -32.32 4.61 -34.59
CA VAL A 13 -31.60 3.37 -34.94
C VAL A 13 -30.85 2.88 -33.71
N ALA A 14 -31.39 1.87 -33.04
CA ALA A 14 -30.68 1.16 -31.98
C ALA A 14 -29.63 0.22 -32.60
N CYS A 15 -28.37 0.35 -32.18
CA CYS A 15 -27.33 -0.60 -32.57
C CYS A 15 -27.49 -1.88 -31.72
N ALA A 16 -28.10 -2.92 -32.31
CA ALA A 16 -28.35 -4.19 -31.63
C ALA A 16 -27.05 -5.00 -31.45
N ALA A 17 -26.89 -5.64 -30.29
CA ALA A 17 -25.75 -6.50 -30.01
C ALA A 17 -25.81 -7.81 -30.83
N ALA A 18 -24.67 -8.21 -31.40
CA ALA A 18 -24.53 -9.49 -32.09
C ALA A 18 -24.34 -10.66 -31.08
N PRO A 19 -25.01 -11.80 -31.26
CA PRO A 19 -24.91 -12.93 -30.33
C PRO A 19 -23.63 -13.76 -30.55
N VAL A 20 -22.85 -13.95 -29.48
CA VAL A 20 -21.71 -14.88 -29.47
C VAL A 20 -22.24 -16.32 -29.27
N PRO A 21 -21.82 -17.31 -30.09
CA PRO A 21 -22.39 -18.65 -30.04
C PRO A 21 -21.95 -19.44 -28.79
N ARG A 22 -22.93 -19.93 -28.02
CA ARG A 22 -22.70 -20.91 -26.94
C ARG A 22 -22.23 -22.24 -27.54
N ARG A 23 -20.98 -22.65 -27.30
CA ARG A 23 -20.59 -24.07 -27.43
C ARG A 23 -21.08 -24.84 -26.21
N SER A 24 -21.99 -25.79 -26.44
CA SER A 24 -22.27 -26.84 -25.48
C SER A 24 -21.08 -27.79 -25.38
N LEU A 25 -20.65 -28.13 -24.17
CA LEU A 25 -19.81 -29.29 -23.92
C LEU A 25 -20.43 -30.11 -22.79
N LEU A 26 -21.15 -31.17 -23.17
CA LEU A 26 -21.61 -32.21 -22.25
C LEU A 26 -20.43 -33.14 -21.97
N LEU A 27 -19.93 -33.15 -20.73
CA LEU A 27 -19.22 -34.30 -20.18
C LEU A 27 -19.85 -34.72 -18.84
N SER A 28 -19.78 -36.02 -18.57
CA SER A 28 -20.66 -36.73 -17.65
C SER A 28 -20.21 -36.68 -16.19
N THR A 29 -21.18 -36.67 -15.28
CA THR A 29 -21.00 -37.05 -13.89
C THR A 29 -20.53 -38.50 -13.77
N ALA A 30 -19.41 -38.72 -13.08
CA ALA A 30 -18.96 -40.04 -12.64
C ALA A 30 -18.33 -39.90 -11.25
N ALA A 31 -19.08 -40.28 -10.21
CA ALA A 31 -18.58 -40.32 -8.84
C ALA A 31 -17.96 -41.69 -8.57
N ALA A 32 -16.68 -41.72 -8.22
CA ALA A 32 -15.97 -42.92 -7.78
C ALA A 32 -15.05 -42.55 -6.61
N GLY A 33 -15.50 -42.81 -5.38
CA GLY A 33 -14.67 -42.65 -4.20
C GLY A 33 -13.72 -43.83 -4.07
N VAL A 34 -12.42 -43.58 -3.97
CA VAL A 34 -11.40 -44.58 -3.63
C VAL A 34 -10.68 -44.11 -2.38
N ALA A 35 -10.90 -44.80 -1.26
CA ALA A 35 -10.11 -44.61 -0.06
C ALA A 35 -8.74 -45.30 -0.25
N LEU A 36 -7.64 -44.56 -0.09
CA LEU A 36 -6.30 -45.12 -0.08
C LEU A 36 -5.89 -45.41 1.37
N ASN A 37 -5.82 -46.69 1.71
CA ASN A 37 -5.25 -47.15 2.97
C ASN A 37 -3.75 -46.87 3.03
N ALA A 38 -3.26 -46.44 4.19
CA ALA A 38 -1.84 -46.33 4.46
C ALA A 38 -1.27 -47.68 4.92
N GLU A 39 -0.77 -48.51 4.00
CA GLU A 39 0.04 -49.68 4.36
C GLU A 39 1.49 -49.27 4.65
N GLN A 40 2.08 -49.89 5.69
CA GLN A 40 3.40 -49.56 6.19
C GLN A 40 4.47 -50.49 5.58
N LEU A 41 5.46 -49.93 4.90
CA LEU A 41 6.67 -50.65 4.47
C LEU A 41 7.87 -50.28 5.35
N PRO A 42 8.46 -51.22 6.12
CA PRO A 42 9.54 -50.91 7.05
C PRO A 42 10.92 -50.94 6.39
N LEU A 43 11.48 -49.77 6.05
CA LEU A 43 12.92 -49.69 5.76
C LEU A 43 13.73 -49.88 7.05
N ARG A 44 14.51 -50.95 7.12
CA ARG A 44 15.59 -51.10 8.10
C ARG A 44 16.77 -50.22 7.71
N LEU A 45 17.17 -49.30 8.58
CA LEU A 45 18.50 -48.68 8.57
C LEU A 45 19.19 -48.90 9.92
N THR A 46 20.48 -49.19 9.89
CA THR A 46 21.24 -49.68 11.05
C THR A 46 22.09 -48.59 11.70
N GLY A 47 21.70 -48.20 12.92
CA GLY A 47 22.58 -47.77 14.02
C GLY A 47 23.59 -46.62 13.81
N GLY A 48 23.43 -45.53 14.57
CA GLY A 48 24.52 -44.58 14.83
C GLY A 48 24.06 -43.18 15.25
N ALA A 49 24.65 -42.66 16.34
CA ALA A 49 24.68 -41.25 16.76
C ALA A 49 23.35 -40.43 16.67
N ALA A 50 22.59 -40.38 17.77
CA ALA A 50 21.41 -39.53 17.89
C ALA A 50 21.76 -38.04 18.08
N ALA A 51 22.01 -37.32 16.98
CA ALA A 51 22.09 -35.86 16.97
C ALA A 51 20.70 -35.25 17.23
N LYS A 52 20.46 -34.71 18.43
CA LYS A 52 19.21 -34.02 18.79
C LYS A 52 19.13 -32.66 18.10
N ILE A 53 18.71 -32.64 16.84
CA ILE A 53 18.20 -31.42 16.20
C ILE A 53 16.93 -31.01 16.96
N ARG A 54 17.04 -29.98 17.80
CA ARG A 54 15.87 -29.24 18.29
C ARG A 54 15.31 -28.45 17.11
N ALA A 55 14.30 -29.00 16.44
CA ALA A 55 13.38 -28.18 15.67
C ALA A 55 12.75 -27.16 16.63
N SER A 56 12.99 -25.87 16.40
CA SER A 56 12.27 -24.79 17.08
C SER A 56 10.84 -24.78 16.54
N ALA A 57 9.95 -25.47 17.23
CA ALA A 57 8.55 -25.55 16.88
C ALA A 57 7.83 -24.24 17.25
N ASP A 58 8.08 -23.19 16.47
CA ASP A 58 7.17 -22.04 16.34
C ASP A 58 5.93 -22.49 15.56
N ALA A 59 5.17 -23.41 16.18
CA ALA A 59 3.83 -23.75 15.74
C ALA A 59 2.98 -22.50 15.91
N ALA A 60 2.46 -21.97 14.81
CA ALA A 60 1.58 -20.80 14.83
C ALA A 60 0.36 -21.10 15.71
N GLN A 61 0.32 -20.50 16.90
CA GLN A 61 -0.88 -20.50 17.71
C GLN A 61 -1.92 -19.68 16.95
N ALA A 62 -2.99 -20.33 16.49
CA ALA A 62 -4.12 -19.65 15.87
C ALA A 62 -4.78 -18.76 16.93
N VAL A 63 -4.55 -17.44 16.85
CA VAL A 63 -5.05 -16.46 17.83
C VAL A 63 -6.50 -16.09 17.51
N THR A 64 -7.40 -17.07 17.59
CA THR A 64 -8.82 -16.89 17.31
C THR A 64 -9.47 -16.04 18.41
N PHE A 65 -10.12 -14.95 18.02
CA PHE A 65 -10.92 -14.13 18.93
C PHE A 65 -12.23 -14.83 19.30
N THR A 66 -12.67 -14.66 20.55
CA THR A 66 -13.94 -15.22 21.07
C THR A 66 -15.19 -14.53 20.53
N SER A 67 -15.06 -13.28 20.07
CA SER A 67 -16.13 -12.51 19.42
C SER A 67 -15.55 -11.41 18.51
N THR A 68 -16.40 -10.81 17.67
CA THR A 68 -16.07 -9.58 16.93
C THR A 68 -15.74 -8.40 17.84
N ASP A 69 -16.34 -8.39 19.03
CA ASP A 69 -16.24 -7.29 19.97
C ASP A 69 -14.91 -7.37 20.72
N ASP A 70 -14.45 -8.58 21.05
CA ASP A 70 -13.09 -8.84 21.55
C ASP A 70 -12.01 -8.45 20.50
N ALA A 71 -12.28 -8.76 19.22
CA ALA A 71 -11.40 -8.40 18.12
C ALA A 71 -11.26 -6.87 17.99
N LEU A 72 -12.39 -6.15 17.95
CA LEU A 72 -12.41 -4.68 17.90
C LEU A 72 -11.82 -4.04 19.17
N ALA A 73 -12.10 -4.60 20.35
CA ALA A 73 -11.57 -4.14 21.62
C ALA A 73 -10.06 -4.43 21.80
N TRP A 74 -9.47 -5.32 21.00
CA TRP A 74 -8.03 -5.43 20.84
C TRP A 74 -7.48 -4.45 19.79
N THR A 75 -8.11 -4.33 18.61
CA THR A 75 -7.70 -3.37 17.57
C THR A 75 -7.55 -1.95 18.15
N ASN A 76 -8.52 -1.52 18.96
CA ASN A 76 -8.55 -0.19 19.59
C ASN A 76 -7.55 -0.02 20.76
N LYS A 77 -6.70 -1.02 21.03
CA LYS A 77 -5.65 -1.00 22.08
C LYS A 77 -4.26 -1.36 21.55
N ASP A 78 -4.15 -1.79 20.29
CA ASP A 78 -2.90 -2.15 19.64
C ASP A 78 -2.09 -0.89 19.31
N ASN A 79 -0.78 -0.88 19.58
CA ASN A 79 0.06 0.30 19.40
C ASN A 79 0.47 0.46 17.93
N ARG A 80 -0.33 1.22 17.16
CA ARG A 80 -0.16 1.35 15.71
C ARG A 80 0.41 2.68 15.26
N ARG A 81 1.22 2.63 14.20
CA ARG A 81 1.87 3.80 13.58
C ARG A 81 2.09 3.57 12.08
N LEU A 82 1.89 4.59 11.25
CA LEU A 82 2.37 4.56 9.85
C LEU A 82 3.91 4.60 9.83
N LEU A 83 4.55 3.64 9.17
CA LEU A 83 6.01 3.48 9.16
C LEU A 83 6.64 4.09 7.91
N HIS A 84 6.23 3.63 6.74
CA HIS A 84 6.70 4.15 5.46
C HIS A 84 5.73 3.82 4.32
N VAL A 85 5.86 4.51 3.20
CA VAL A 85 5.20 4.18 1.93
C VAL A 85 6.22 3.73 0.90
N VAL A 86 6.00 2.55 0.32
CA VAL A 86 6.87 1.88 -0.63
C VAL A 86 6.36 2.14 -2.04
N TYR A 87 7.25 2.51 -2.97
CA TYR A 87 6.92 2.60 -4.39
C TYR A 87 8.17 2.55 -5.28
N ARG A 88 7.94 2.38 -6.59
CA ARG A 88 9.01 2.14 -7.56
C ARG A 88 9.39 3.40 -8.33
N VAL A 89 10.67 3.49 -8.68
CA VAL A 89 11.27 4.60 -9.45
C VAL A 89 12.15 4.05 -10.56
N GLY A 90 12.16 4.72 -11.71
CA GLY A 90 12.96 4.35 -12.88
C GLY A 90 14.42 4.82 -12.83
N ASP A 91 14.71 5.83 -12.00
CA ASP A 91 16.05 6.37 -11.77
C ASP A 91 16.19 6.77 -10.29
N LEU A 92 16.83 5.90 -9.51
CA LEU A 92 16.92 6.05 -8.06
C LEU A 92 17.68 7.31 -7.64
N ASP A 93 18.77 7.63 -8.31
CA ASP A 93 19.64 8.73 -7.89
C ASP A 93 19.11 10.09 -8.38
N LYS A 94 18.39 10.14 -9.51
CA LYS A 94 17.60 11.31 -9.93
C LYS A 94 16.45 11.59 -8.95
N THR A 95 15.74 10.57 -8.49
CA THR A 95 14.60 10.74 -7.57
C THR A 95 15.05 11.03 -6.13
N ILE A 96 16.14 10.40 -5.65
CA ILE A 96 16.85 10.84 -4.42
C ILE A 96 17.22 12.33 -4.54
N LYS A 97 17.90 12.74 -5.61
CA LYS A 97 18.35 14.12 -5.80
C LYS A 97 17.18 15.10 -5.78
N PHE A 98 16.07 14.77 -6.44
CA PHE A 98 14.86 15.60 -6.43
C PHE A 98 14.29 15.76 -5.01
N TYR A 99 14.16 14.67 -4.24
CA TYR A 99 13.64 14.77 -2.87
C TYR A 99 14.58 15.51 -1.92
N THR A 100 15.91 15.36 -2.07
CA THR A 100 16.88 16.08 -1.24
C THR A 100 17.02 17.56 -1.62
N GLU A 101 17.06 17.90 -2.91
CA GLU A 101 17.33 19.28 -3.38
C GLU A 101 16.08 20.14 -3.55
N CYS A 102 14.90 19.55 -3.76
CA CYS A 102 13.65 20.27 -4.01
C CYS A 102 12.66 20.18 -2.85
N LEU A 103 12.60 19.02 -2.16
CA LEU A 103 11.63 18.76 -1.09
C LEU A 103 12.25 18.77 0.32
N GLY A 104 13.58 18.88 0.43
CA GLY A 104 14.32 18.98 1.69
C GLY A 104 14.37 17.69 2.52
N MET A 105 14.09 16.54 1.92
CA MET A 105 14.22 15.24 2.59
C MET A 105 15.70 14.85 2.81
N LYS A 106 15.93 13.92 3.73
CA LYS A 106 17.23 13.29 3.97
C LYS A 106 17.18 11.84 3.49
N VAL A 107 18.29 11.34 2.94
CA VAL A 107 18.48 9.88 2.80
C VAL A 107 18.78 9.31 4.18
N LEU A 108 17.91 8.43 4.66
CA LEU A 108 18.00 7.77 5.97
C LEU A 108 18.88 6.52 5.88
N ARG A 109 18.68 5.72 4.84
CA ARG A 109 19.54 4.57 4.46
C ARG A 109 19.35 4.20 2.98
N LYS A 110 20.39 3.63 2.36
CA LYS A 110 20.34 2.98 1.03
C LYS A 110 20.87 1.56 1.19
N ARG A 111 20.15 0.56 0.65
CA ARG A 111 20.53 -0.87 0.65
C ARG A 111 20.45 -1.37 -0.77
N ASP A 112 21.51 -1.99 -1.26
CA ASP A 112 21.54 -2.68 -2.55
C ASP A 112 21.37 -4.19 -2.35
N ILE A 113 20.69 -4.86 -3.28
CA ILE A 113 20.44 -6.30 -3.26
C ILE A 113 20.67 -6.88 -4.67
N PRO A 114 21.94 -7.10 -5.08
CA PRO A 114 22.27 -7.57 -6.43
C PRO A 114 21.70 -8.95 -6.77
N GLU A 115 21.47 -9.80 -5.78
CA GLU A 115 20.92 -11.15 -5.94
C GLU A 115 19.45 -11.11 -6.38
N GLU A 116 18.65 -10.23 -5.77
CA GLU A 116 17.24 -9.96 -6.12
C GLU A 116 17.11 -8.86 -7.19
N LYS A 117 18.24 -8.30 -7.68
CA LYS A 117 18.36 -7.27 -8.72
C LYS A 117 17.59 -5.97 -8.44
N TYR A 118 17.66 -5.47 -7.20
CA TYR A 118 17.05 -4.20 -6.85
C TYR A 118 17.85 -3.41 -5.79
N THR A 119 17.64 -2.09 -5.73
CA THR A 119 18.19 -1.19 -4.71
C THR A 119 17.06 -0.43 -4.03
N ASN A 120 17.04 -0.38 -2.70
CA ASN A 120 16.09 0.44 -1.95
C ASN A 120 16.77 1.64 -1.27
N ALA A 121 16.07 2.77 -1.26
CA ALA A 121 16.48 3.98 -0.54
C ALA A 121 15.33 4.52 0.31
N PHE A 122 15.62 4.79 1.58
CA PHE A 122 14.67 5.32 2.54
C PHE A 122 14.92 6.83 2.70
N LEU A 123 13.87 7.63 2.52
CA LEU A 123 13.94 9.09 2.61
C LEU A 123 12.84 9.64 3.52
N GLY A 124 13.15 10.72 4.25
CA GLY A 124 12.19 11.37 5.14
C GLY A 124 12.78 12.59 5.84
N TYR A 125 12.07 13.14 6.80
CA TYR A 125 12.47 14.37 7.51
C TYR A 125 13.20 14.10 8.83
N GLY A 126 12.94 12.95 9.46
CA GLY A 126 13.62 12.45 10.65
C GLY A 126 13.78 10.92 10.65
N PRO A 127 14.21 10.31 11.77
CA PRO A 127 14.52 8.88 11.83
C PRO A 127 13.27 7.99 11.74
N GLU A 128 13.44 6.78 11.16
CA GLU A 128 12.34 5.84 10.86
C GLU A 128 11.65 5.23 12.09
N ASP A 129 12.24 5.37 13.28
CA ASP A 129 11.65 4.92 14.56
C ASP A 129 10.50 5.83 15.03
N SER A 130 10.51 7.09 14.60
CA SER A 130 9.70 8.19 15.12
C SER A 130 8.93 8.95 14.02
N HIS A 131 9.39 8.89 12.78
CA HIS A 131 8.79 9.57 11.62
C HIS A 131 8.25 8.58 10.59
N PHE A 132 7.43 9.07 9.68
CA PHE A 132 7.01 8.40 8.46
C PHE A 132 8.04 8.64 7.34
N ALA A 133 8.29 7.61 6.52
CA ALA A 133 9.30 7.66 5.46
C ALA A 133 8.75 7.20 4.09
N ILE A 134 9.53 7.48 3.05
CA ILE A 134 9.39 6.91 1.71
C ILE A 134 10.42 5.79 1.56
N GLU A 135 9.99 4.62 1.09
CA GLU A 135 10.86 3.55 0.60
C GLU A 135 10.81 3.52 -0.94
N LEU A 136 11.82 4.08 -1.57
CA LEU A 136 12.03 3.94 -3.01
C LEU A 136 12.58 2.55 -3.31
N THR A 137 12.00 1.88 -4.32
CA THR A 137 12.47 0.61 -4.89
C THR A 137 12.88 0.80 -6.34
N TYR A 138 14.14 0.59 -6.67
CA TYR A 138 14.65 0.57 -8.04
C TYR A 138 14.96 -0.86 -8.47
N SER A 139 14.26 -1.37 -9.49
CA SER A 139 14.54 -2.68 -10.09
C SER A 139 15.51 -2.51 -11.25
N TYR A 140 16.59 -3.31 -11.30
CA TYR A 140 17.67 -3.10 -12.26
C TYR A 140 17.18 -3.15 -13.72
N GLY A 141 17.42 -2.07 -14.47
CA GLY A 141 17.05 -1.97 -15.88
C GLY A 141 15.56 -1.68 -16.16
N VAL A 142 14.74 -1.46 -15.13
CA VAL A 142 13.33 -1.02 -15.30
C VAL A 142 13.26 0.48 -15.12
N ASP A 143 13.02 1.21 -16.20
CA ASP A 143 13.16 2.69 -16.25
C ASP A 143 11.83 3.47 -16.13
N LYS A 144 10.68 2.78 -16.12
CA LYS A 144 9.32 3.36 -16.05
C LYS A 144 8.32 2.41 -15.39
N TYR A 145 7.29 2.99 -14.78
CA TYR A 145 6.16 2.28 -14.18
C TYR A 145 4.84 3.02 -14.46
N ASP A 146 3.71 2.30 -14.41
CA ASP A 146 2.36 2.88 -14.45
C ASP A 146 1.87 3.23 -13.04
N ILE A 147 1.66 4.52 -12.78
CA ILE A 147 1.11 5.02 -11.50
C ILE A 147 -0.36 4.61 -11.33
N GLY A 148 -1.10 4.46 -12.43
CA GLY A 148 -2.52 4.18 -12.51
C GLY A 148 -3.43 5.33 -12.06
N ALA A 149 -4.72 5.16 -12.29
CA ALA A 149 -5.76 6.13 -11.92
C ALA A 149 -6.14 6.09 -10.43
N GLY A 150 -5.76 5.05 -9.69
CA GLY A 150 -6.08 4.89 -8.27
C GLY A 150 -5.24 5.77 -7.34
N PHE A 151 -3.96 5.99 -7.66
CA PHE A 151 -3.06 6.76 -6.79
C PHE A 151 -3.35 8.26 -6.87
N GLY A 152 -3.47 8.90 -5.71
CA GLY A 152 -3.74 10.32 -5.57
C GLY A 152 -2.49 11.18 -5.64
N HIS A 153 -1.80 11.25 -4.50
CA HIS A 153 -0.59 12.03 -4.26
C HIS A 153 0.04 11.63 -2.91
N PHE A 154 1.24 12.13 -2.62
CA PHE A 154 1.79 12.26 -1.26
C PHE A 154 1.63 13.70 -0.78
N GLY A 155 1.46 13.95 0.53
CA GLY A 155 1.36 15.30 1.09
C GLY A 155 2.63 15.70 1.84
N ILE A 156 3.12 16.92 1.61
CA ILE A 156 4.28 17.50 2.30
C ILE A 156 3.90 18.84 2.94
N GLY A 157 3.82 18.87 4.27
CA GLY A 157 3.61 20.07 5.07
C GLY A 157 4.86 20.94 5.12
N VAL A 158 4.76 22.19 4.68
CA VAL A 158 5.88 23.15 4.65
C VAL A 158 5.52 24.46 5.36
N ASN A 159 6.56 25.20 5.77
CA ASN A 159 6.39 26.53 6.39
C ASN A 159 5.97 27.62 5.38
N ASP A 160 6.22 27.41 4.09
CA ASP A 160 5.96 28.37 3.01
C ASP A 160 5.84 27.61 1.67
N VAL A 161 4.65 27.58 1.09
CA VAL A 161 4.39 26.83 -0.17
C VAL A 161 5.01 27.54 -1.37
N ALA A 162 4.99 28.88 -1.39
CA ALA A 162 5.53 29.66 -2.51
C ALA A 162 7.04 29.45 -2.66
N LYS A 163 7.82 29.59 -1.57
CA LYS A 163 9.28 29.34 -1.58
C LYS A 163 9.61 27.90 -1.98
N THR A 164 8.80 26.93 -1.55
CA THR A 164 8.99 25.51 -1.91
C THR A 164 8.77 25.30 -3.41
N VAL A 165 7.72 25.89 -3.99
CA VAL A 165 7.44 25.81 -5.44
C VAL A 165 8.49 26.55 -6.27
N GLU A 166 8.97 27.72 -5.84
CA GLU A 166 10.08 28.41 -6.52
C GLU A 166 11.36 27.57 -6.52
N LEU A 167 11.68 26.90 -5.40
CA LEU A 167 12.82 25.98 -5.33
C LEU A 167 12.66 24.80 -6.29
N VAL A 168 11.50 24.13 -6.28
CA VAL A 168 11.19 23.04 -7.22
C VAL A 168 11.35 23.51 -8.68
N ARG A 169 10.79 24.68 -9.03
CA ARG A 169 10.88 25.26 -10.38
C ARG A 169 12.31 25.60 -10.76
N ALA A 170 13.08 26.24 -9.88
CA ALA A 170 14.48 26.58 -10.11
C ALA A 170 15.40 25.35 -10.27
N LYS A 171 15.00 24.20 -9.73
CA LYS A 171 15.66 22.90 -9.89
C LYS A 171 15.18 22.11 -11.12
N GLY A 172 14.27 22.67 -11.94
CA GLY A 172 13.71 22.00 -13.12
C GLY A 172 12.58 21.01 -12.84
N GLY A 173 12.04 21.01 -11.62
CA GLY A 173 10.87 20.21 -11.23
C GLY A 173 9.56 20.75 -11.84
N LYS A 174 8.59 19.86 -12.04
CA LYS A 174 7.34 20.17 -12.73
C LYS A 174 6.27 20.64 -11.74
N VAL A 175 5.90 21.93 -11.81
CA VAL A 175 4.74 22.46 -11.09
C VAL A 175 3.48 22.15 -11.90
N THR A 176 2.45 21.57 -11.26
CA THR A 176 1.19 21.18 -11.92
C THR A 176 -0.05 21.87 -11.35
N ARG A 177 0.06 22.47 -10.17
CA ARG A 177 -0.85 23.52 -9.68
C ARG A 177 -0.06 24.54 -8.88
N GLU A 178 -0.10 25.80 -9.30
CA GLU A 178 0.55 26.92 -8.62
C GLU A 178 0.01 27.14 -7.19
N PRO A 179 0.80 27.77 -6.29
CA PRO A 179 0.39 28.07 -4.93
C PRO A 179 -0.91 28.88 -4.87
N GLY A 180 -1.87 28.38 -4.11
CA GLY A 180 -3.11 29.11 -3.85
C GLY A 180 -4.02 28.37 -2.86
N PRO A 181 -5.05 29.05 -2.33
CA PRO A 181 -5.99 28.41 -1.41
C PRO A 181 -6.65 27.18 -2.06
N VAL A 182 -6.88 26.15 -1.26
CA VAL A 182 -7.74 25.02 -1.62
C VAL A 182 -9.15 25.50 -1.98
N LYS A 183 -9.79 24.88 -2.98
CA LYS A 183 -11.15 25.25 -3.38
C LYS A 183 -12.11 25.12 -2.19
N GLY A 184 -12.81 26.20 -1.87
CA GLY A 184 -13.69 26.27 -0.71
C GLY A 184 -12.96 26.12 0.64
N GLY A 185 -11.73 26.63 0.77
CA GLY A 185 -10.99 26.66 2.02
C GLY A 185 -9.94 27.78 2.07
N LYS A 186 -9.11 27.79 3.12
CA LYS A 186 -8.09 28.84 3.37
C LYS A 186 -6.64 28.34 3.27
N THR A 187 -6.40 27.05 3.45
CA THR A 187 -5.07 26.43 3.38
C THR A 187 -4.46 26.67 2.00
N VAL A 188 -3.28 27.29 1.96
CA VAL A 188 -2.49 27.42 0.73
C VAL A 188 -1.89 26.06 0.41
N ILE A 189 -2.06 25.62 -0.83
CA ILE A 189 -1.56 24.34 -1.35
C ILE A 189 -1.09 24.52 -2.79
N ALA A 190 -0.08 23.76 -3.21
CA ALA A 190 0.37 23.61 -4.58
C ALA A 190 0.48 22.12 -4.95
N PHE A 191 0.60 21.80 -6.24
CA PHE A 191 1.00 20.45 -6.69
C PHE A 191 2.26 20.51 -7.53
N VAL A 192 3.16 19.57 -7.28
CA VAL A 192 4.34 19.28 -8.10
C VAL A 192 4.34 17.81 -8.51
N GLU A 193 5.00 17.51 -9.62
CA GLU A 193 5.29 16.14 -10.07
C GLU A 193 6.80 15.88 -10.03
N ASP A 194 7.14 14.65 -9.62
CA ASP A 194 8.52 14.19 -9.48
C ASP A 194 9.09 13.56 -10.78
N PRO A 195 10.33 13.01 -10.78
CA PRO A 195 10.96 12.42 -11.96
C PRO A 195 10.21 11.28 -12.65
N ASP A 196 9.34 10.57 -11.94
CA ASP A 196 8.57 9.41 -12.38
C ASP A 196 7.09 9.77 -12.63
N GLY A 197 6.65 10.95 -12.16
CA GLY A 197 5.30 11.50 -12.33
C GLY A 197 4.41 11.40 -11.10
N TYR A 198 4.96 10.99 -9.94
CA TYR A 198 4.21 11.01 -8.68
C TYR A 198 3.87 12.44 -8.29
N LYS A 199 2.63 12.65 -7.87
CA LYS A 199 2.14 13.94 -7.41
C LYS A 199 2.44 14.13 -5.94
N PHE A 200 2.96 15.30 -5.62
CA PHE A 200 3.12 15.78 -4.25
C PHE A 200 2.25 17.01 -4.06
N GLU A 201 1.31 16.96 -3.12
CA GLU A 201 0.64 18.17 -2.61
C GLU A 201 1.56 18.85 -1.60
N ILE A 202 1.91 20.11 -1.85
CA ILE A 202 2.74 20.92 -0.97
C ILE A 202 1.78 21.83 -0.19
N LEU A 203 1.62 21.61 1.12
CA LEU A 203 0.62 22.29 1.95
C LEU A 203 1.25 23.24 2.96
N GLU A 204 0.65 24.42 3.16
CA GLU A 204 1.15 25.38 4.15
C GLU A 204 0.72 24.95 5.56
N ARG A 205 1.67 24.37 6.30
CA ARG A 205 1.48 23.83 7.65
C ARG A 205 2.71 24.14 8.52
N PRO A 206 2.88 25.41 8.95
CA PRO A 206 4.08 25.83 9.67
C PRO A 206 4.32 25.06 10.97
N GLY A 207 5.56 24.61 11.18
CA GLY A 207 5.97 23.93 12.42
C GLY A 207 5.38 22.53 12.65
N THR A 208 4.90 21.84 11.60
CA THR A 208 4.45 20.45 11.75
C THR A 208 5.61 19.52 12.17
N PRO A 209 5.41 18.60 13.13
CA PRO A 209 6.44 17.64 13.53
C PRO A 209 6.62 16.50 12.53
N GLU A 210 5.59 16.21 11.72
CA GLU A 210 5.65 15.25 10.62
C GLU A 210 5.37 15.96 9.29
N PRO A 211 6.41 16.37 8.54
CA PRO A 211 6.22 17.02 7.26
C PRO A 211 5.72 16.06 6.16
N LEU A 212 6.01 14.76 6.20
CA LEU A 212 5.48 13.79 5.23
C LEU A 212 4.07 13.33 5.68
N CYS A 213 3.09 14.23 5.58
CA CYS A 213 1.85 14.11 6.33
C CYS A 213 0.71 13.34 5.66
N GLN A 214 0.74 13.03 4.36
CA GLN A 214 -0.35 12.28 3.69
C GLN A 214 0.13 11.23 2.69
N VAL A 215 -0.64 10.14 2.57
CA VAL A 215 -0.76 9.31 1.36
C VAL A 215 -2.22 9.36 0.91
N MET A 216 -2.51 9.78 -0.32
CA MET A 216 -3.89 9.84 -0.84
C MET A 216 -4.17 8.72 -1.85
N LEU A 217 -5.20 7.92 -1.57
CA LEU A 217 -5.68 6.82 -2.41
C LEU A 217 -7.15 7.04 -2.80
N ARG A 218 -7.52 6.68 -4.04
CA ARG A 218 -8.92 6.69 -4.47
C ARG A 218 -9.62 5.38 -4.15
N VAL A 219 -10.88 5.49 -3.70
CA VAL A 219 -11.76 4.37 -3.35
C VAL A 219 -13.12 4.53 -4.03
N GLY A 220 -13.76 3.41 -4.35
CA GLY A 220 -15.07 3.33 -4.99
C GLY A 220 -16.26 3.38 -4.03
N ASP A 221 -16.03 3.13 -2.74
CA ASP A 221 -17.00 3.23 -1.66
C ASP A 221 -16.28 3.76 -0.41
N LEU A 222 -16.57 5.02 -0.05
CA LEU A 222 -15.87 5.67 1.05
C LEU A 222 -16.29 5.13 2.41
N ASP A 223 -17.54 4.69 2.58
CA ASP A 223 -18.07 4.26 3.88
C ASP A 223 -17.64 2.83 4.19
N ARG A 224 -17.56 1.97 3.16
CA ARG A 224 -16.88 0.67 3.24
C ARG A 224 -15.40 0.84 3.57
N ALA A 225 -14.71 1.77 2.91
CA ALA A 225 -13.28 2.00 3.14
C ALA A 225 -13.02 2.52 4.57
N ILE A 226 -13.74 3.55 5.02
CA ILE A 226 -13.68 4.04 6.42
C ILE A 226 -13.89 2.89 7.40
N SER A 227 -14.99 2.13 7.26
CA SER A 227 -15.30 1.04 8.18
C SER A 227 -14.24 -0.08 8.19
N PHE A 228 -13.48 -0.26 7.10
CA PHE A 228 -12.35 -1.18 7.08
C PHE A 228 -11.13 -0.60 7.81
N TYR A 229 -10.72 0.63 7.50
CA TYR A 229 -9.56 1.25 8.14
C TYR A 229 -9.78 1.49 9.64
N GLU A 230 -11.02 1.72 10.08
CA GLU A 230 -11.41 1.70 11.50
C GLU A 230 -11.27 0.29 12.10
N LYS A 231 -12.06 -0.69 11.66
CA LYS A 231 -12.21 -1.98 12.36
C LYS A 231 -11.03 -2.93 12.15
N ALA A 232 -10.40 -2.89 10.98
CA ALA A 232 -9.28 -3.76 10.61
C ALA A 232 -7.93 -3.10 10.86
N CYS A 233 -7.78 -1.82 10.49
CA CYS A 233 -6.51 -1.10 10.65
C CYS A 233 -6.42 -0.32 11.97
N GLY A 234 -7.50 -0.09 12.72
CA GLY A 234 -7.48 0.62 14.00
C GLY A 234 -7.29 2.14 13.88
N MET A 235 -7.59 2.71 12.71
CA MET A 235 -7.47 4.14 12.46
C MET A 235 -8.70 4.90 12.93
N GLU A 236 -8.51 6.10 13.46
CA GLU A 236 -9.59 7.05 13.72
C GLU A 236 -10.01 7.78 12.44
N LEU A 237 -11.31 8.02 12.24
CA LEU A 237 -11.82 8.97 11.25
C LEU A 237 -11.59 10.41 11.75
N LEU A 238 -10.42 10.97 11.45
CA LEU A 238 -9.98 12.29 11.92
C LEU A 238 -10.83 13.42 11.31
N ARG A 239 -11.21 13.27 10.03
CA ARG A 239 -12.01 14.27 9.30
C ARG A 239 -12.71 13.63 8.10
N LYS A 240 -14.00 13.92 7.93
CA LYS A 240 -14.75 13.64 6.68
C LYS A 240 -15.23 14.96 6.08
N ARG A 241 -15.10 15.15 4.77
CA ARG A 241 -15.60 16.33 4.05
C ARG A 241 -16.19 15.94 2.71
N ASP A 242 -17.44 16.32 2.48
CA ASP A 242 -18.09 16.23 1.18
C ASP A 242 -17.94 17.52 0.36
N ASN A 243 -17.95 17.40 -0.97
CA ASN A 243 -17.82 18.51 -1.89
C ASN A 243 -18.68 18.30 -3.17
N PRO A 244 -20.00 18.51 -3.10
CA PRO A 244 -20.93 18.18 -4.20
C PRO A 244 -20.76 19.08 -5.44
N GLU A 245 -20.22 20.29 -5.29
CA GLU A 245 -19.87 21.17 -6.43
C GLU A 245 -18.83 20.50 -7.35
N TYR A 246 -17.86 19.80 -6.76
CA TYR A 246 -16.78 19.11 -7.47
C TYR A 246 -16.95 17.58 -7.50
N LYS A 247 -18.08 17.07 -7.00
CA LYS A 247 -18.50 15.65 -7.03
C LYS A 247 -17.49 14.69 -6.41
N TYR A 248 -16.92 15.05 -5.26
CA TYR A 248 -16.05 14.16 -4.50
C TYR A 248 -16.29 14.28 -2.99
N THR A 249 -15.94 13.22 -2.25
CA THR A 249 -15.92 13.16 -0.79
C THR A 249 -14.56 12.66 -0.34
N VAL A 250 -13.98 13.26 0.71
CA VAL A 250 -12.70 12.83 1.30
C VAL A 250 -12.85 12.43 2.76
N ALA A 251 -12.06 11.45 3.19
CA ALA A 251 -11.87 11.08 4.58
C ALA A 251 -10.38 11.02 4.94
N MET A 252 -10.00 11.49 6.12
CA MET A 252 -8.67 11.36 6.70
C MET A 252 -8.69 10.32 7.80
N MET A 253 -7.88 9.27 7.64
CA MET A 253 -7.73 8.16 8.57
C MET A 253 -6.31 8.18 9.18
N GLY A 254 -6.18 7.97 10.50
CA GLY A 254 -4.84 7.92 11.12
C GLY A 254 -4.83 7.45 12.57
N TYR A 255 -3.66 7.55 13.20
CA TYR A 255 -3.40 7.11 14.59
C TYR A 255 -3.15 8.30 15.55
N GLY A 256 -3.71 9.46 15.24
CA GLY A 256 -3.56 10.69 16.01
C GLY A 256 -3.88 11.95 15.18
N PRO A 257 -3.79 13.16 15.78
CA PRO A 257 -4.23 14.41 15.16
C PRO A 257 -3.61 14.68 13.78
N GLU A 258 -4.47 15.06 12.81
CA GLU A 258 -4.12 15.25 11.39
C GLU A 258 -2.98 16.26 11.17
N GLU A 259 -2.84 17.27 12.04
CA GLU A 259 -1.84 18.32 11.94
C GLU A 259 -0.44 17.91 12.45
N LYS A 260 -0.34 16.75 13.11
CA LYS A 260 0.88 16.24 13.77
C LYS A 260 1.37 14.88 13.28
N ASN A 261 0.58 14.16 12.48
CA ASN A 261 0.87 12.78 12.08
C ASN A 261 0.75 12.62 10.56
N ALA A 262 1.36 11.56 10.04
CA ALA A 262 1.01 11.04 8.73
C ALA A 262 -0.42 10.44 8.78
N VAL A 263 -1.20 10.69 7.73
CA VAL A 263 -2.57 10.19 7.56
C VAL A 263 -2.78 9.54 6.20
N LEU A 264 -3.76 8.63 6.12
CA LEU A 264 -4.27 8.07 4.88
C LEU A 264 -5.48 8.90 4.44
N GLU A 265 -5.38 9.60 3.30
CA GLU A 265 -6.51 10.27 2.68
C GLU A 265 -7.21 9.32 1.71
N LEU A 266 -8.51 9.11 1.94
CA LEU A 266 -9.38 8.31 1.09
C LEU A 266 -10.29 9.24 0.29
N THR A 267 -10.17 9.24 -1.04
CA THR A 267 -10.99 10.06 -1.93
C THR A 267 -11.96 9.22 -2.76
N TYR A 268 -13.26 9.47 -2.60
CA TYR A 268 -14.31 8.96 -3.48
C TYR A 268 -14.76 10.05 -4.45
N ASN A 269 -14.99 9.68 -5.72
CA ASN A 269 -15.55 10.57 -6.75
C ASN A 269 -16.90 10.00 -7.18
N TYR A 270 -17.93 10.84 -7.28
CA TYR A 270 -19.32 10.39 -7.37
C TYR A 270 -19.57 9.50 -8.59
N GLY A 271 -20.01 8.26 -8.35
CA GLY A 271 -20.32 7.28 -9.40
C GLY A 271 -19.10 6.59 -10.02
N VAL A 272 -17.90 6.77 -9.45
CA VAL A 272 -16.67 6.07 -9.88
C VAL A 272 -16.31 5.01 -8.84
N SER A 273 -16.75 3.77 -9.10
CA SER A 273 -16.58 2.62 -8.20
C SER A 273 -15.25 1.86 -8.34
N GLU A 274 -14.49 2.13 -9.40
CA GLU A 274 -13.27 1.39 -9.73
C GLU A 274 -12.17 2.31 -10.26
N TYR A 275 -10.91 1.95 -9.97
CA TYR A 275 -9.73 2.64 -10.47
C TYR A 275 -8.64 1.64 -10.83
N ALA A 276 -8.09 1.80 -12.04
CA ALA A 276 -6.87 1.12 -12.47
C ALA A 276 -5.75 1.42 -11.47
N LYS A 277 -5.21 0.37 -10.83
CA LYS A 277 -4.17 0.52 -9.81
C LYS A 277 -2.83 0.91 -10.45
N GLY A 278 -2.38 0.17 -11.46
CA GLY A 278 -1.02 0.32 -12.02
C GLY A 278 0.04 -0.39 -11.16
N ASN A 279 1.31 -0.35 -11.59
CA ASN A 279 2.42 -1.10 -11.00
C ASN A 279 3.53 -0.25 -10.32
N ALA A 280 3.36 1.07 -10.25
CA ALA A 280 4.37 1.97 -9.67
C ALA A 280 4.30 2.08 -8.14
N TYR A 281 3.19 2.60 -7.59
CA TYR A 281 2.96 2.59 -6.13
C TYR A 281 2.88 1.14 -5.64
N ALA A 282 3.59 0.84 -4.55
CA ALA A 282 3.52 -0.45 -3.88
C ALA A 282 2.61 -0.36 -2.66
N GLN A 283 3.13 -0.15 -1.46
CA GLN A 283 2.38 -0.45 -0.23
C GLN A 283 2.60 0.59 0.86
N ILE A 284 1.67 0.69 1.80
CA ILE A 284 1.89 1.43 3.05
C ILE A 284 2.21 0.44 4.17
N ALA A 285 3.27 0.68 4.93
CA ALA A 285 3.66 -0.13 6.07
C ALA A 285 3.17 0.47 7.38
N ILE A 286 2.67 -0.38 8.26
CA ILE A 286 2.05 -0.02 9.53
C ILE A 286 2.63 -0.89 10.64
N GLY A 287 3.01 -0.26 11.75
CA GLY A 287 3.42 -0.93 12.98
C GLY A 287 2.20 -1.48 13.73
N THR A 288 2.37 -2.64 14.34
CA THR A 288 1.44 -3.30 15.26
C THR A 288 2.27 -4.03 16.32
N ASP A 289 1.75 -4.28 17.52
CA ASP A 289 2.48 -5.15 18.46
C ASP A 289 2.32 -6.64 18.08
N ASP A 290 1.23 -7.02 17.40
CA ASP A 290 0.89 -8.41 17.07
C ASP A 290 0.31 -8.57 15.65
N VAL A 291 1.16 -9.04 14.73
CA VAL A 291 0.78 -9.34 13.34
C VAL A 291 -0.17 -10.53 13.20
N TYR A 292 -0.19 -11.46 14.17
CA TYR A 292 -1.09 -12.63 14.13
C TYR A 292 -2.52 -12.21 14.42
N LYS A 293 -2.71 -11.46 15.50
CA LYS A 293 -4.01 -10.83 15.83
C LYS A 293 -4.46 -9.89 14.72
N THR A 294 -3.56 -9.10 14.14
CA THR A 294 -3.88 -8.23 13.00
C THR A 294 -4.43 -9.02 11.80
N ALA A 295 -3.84 -10.17 11.47
CA ALA A 295 -4.34 -11.01 10.38
C ALA A 295 -5.76 -11.54 10.66
N GLU A 296 -6.03 -12.01 11.88
CA GLU A 296 -7.35 -12.54 12.27
C GLU A 296 -8.43 -11.45 12.31
N VAL A 297 -8.12 -10.26 12.86
CA VAL A 297 -8.99 -9.07 12.80
C VAL A 297 -9.35 -8.73 11.34
N VAL A 298 -8.38 -8.76 10.43
CA VAL A 298 -8.58 -8.43 9.01
C VAL A 298 -9.51 -9.43 8.33
N LYS A 299 -9.35 -10.73 8.60
CA LYS A 299 -10.26 -11.79 8.12
C LYS A 299 -11.70 -11.57 8.63
N LEU A 300 -11.87 -11.12 9.87
CA LEU A 300 -13.19 -10.84 10.47
C LEU A 300 -13.87 -9.59 9.88
N PHE A 301 -13.11 -8.55 9.54
CA PHE A 301 -13.65 -7.27 9.06
C PHE A 301 -13.53 -7.04 7.54
N GLY A 302 -13.51 -8.12 6.76
CA GLY A 302 -13.72 -8.07 5.30
C GLY A 302 -12.50 -7.67 4.46
N GLY A 303 -11.30 -7.66 5.04
CA GLY A 303 -10.05 -7.61 4.27
C GLY A 303 -9.55 -9.00 3.90
N GLN A 304 -8.63 -9.07 2.94
CA GLN A 304 -8.01 -10.33 2.55
C GLN A 304 -6.58 -10.42 3.12
N VAL A 305 -6.29 -11.45 3.93
CA VAL A 305 -4.90 -11.80 4.26
C VAL A 305 -4.29 -12.53 3.07
N VAL A 306 -3.09 -12.12 2.68
CA VAL A 306 -2.43 -12.49 1.41
C VAL A 306 -0.96 -12.86 1.54
N ARG A 307 -0.41 -12.70 2.74
CA ARG A 307 0.69 -13.49 3.31
C ARG A 307 0.28 -13.71 4.75
N GLU A 308 0.08 -14.96 5.15
CA GLU A 308 -0.26 -15.30 6.54
C GLU A 308 0.83 -14.81 7.52
N PRO A 309 0.45 -14.48 8.77
CA PRO A 309 1.35 -13.86 9.73
C PRO A 309 2.52 -14.78 10.09
N GLY A 310 3.74 -14.27 10.02
CA GLY A 310 4.92 -15.06 10.36
C GLY A 310 6.25 -14.30 10.22
N PRO A 311 7.35 -14.91 10.70
CA PRO A 311 8.68 -14.41 10.40
C PRO A 311 8.98 -14.49 8.91
N LEU A 312 9.77 -13.54 8.43
CA LEU A 312 10.43 -13.63 7.13
C LEU A 312 11.54 -14.70 7.20
N PRO A 313 11.74 -15.57 6.19
CA PRO A 313 12.91 -16.44 6.17
C PRO A 313 14.22 -15.62 6.24
N GLY A 314 15.25 -16.15 6.91
CA GLY A 314 16.54 -15.47 7.10
C GLY A 314 16.57 -14.33 8.13
N ILE A 315 15.44 -13.67 8.47
CA ILE A 315 15.39 -12.57 9.45
C ILE A 315 14.17 -12.68 10.37
N SER A 316 14.34 -12.50 11.69
CA SER A 316 13.25 -12.65 12.69
C SER A 316 12.16 -11.55 12.64
N THR A 317 12.09 -10.78 11.55
CA THR A 317 11.07 -9.76 11.32
C THR A 317 9.72 -10.43 11.05
N LYS A 318 8.76 -10.26 11.96
CA LYS A 318 7.39 -10.76 11.80
C LYS A 318 6.54 -9.77 11.01
N ILE A 319 5.91 -10.25 9.94
CA ILE A 319 4.96 -9.47 9.14
C ILE A 319 3.65 -10.23 8.91
N THR A 320 2.58 -9.51 8.57
CA THR A 320 1.46 -10.03 7.78
C THR A 320 1.17 -9.08 6.62
N ALA A 321 0.68 -9.62 5.52
CA ALA A 321 0.36 -8.86 4.32
C ALA A 321 -1.14 -8.87 4.08
N ILE A 322 -1.76 -7.69 4.01
CA ILE A 322 -3.23 -7.57 3.89
C ILE A 322 -3.68 -6.68 2.73
N LEU A 323 -4.90 -6.95 2.30
CA LEU A 323 -5.64 -6.30 1.22
C LEU A 323 -6.87 -5.58 1.80
N ASP A 324 -7.16 -4.37 1.31
CA ASP A 324 -8.37 -3.63 1.64
C ASP A 324 -9.54 -3.96 0.67
N PRO A 325 -10.78 -3.54 0.96
CA PRO A 325 -11.95 -3.84 0.14
C PRO A 325 -11.91 -3.27 -1.29
N ASP A 326 -11.00 -2.35 -1.58
CA ASP A 326 -10.87 -1.66 -2.88
C ASP A 326 -9.78 -2.28 -3.77
N GLY A 327 -9.23 -3.43 -3.37
CA GLY A 327 -8.37 -4.24 -4.23
C GLY A 327 -6.97 -3.65 -4.39
N TRP A 328 -6.43 -2.98 -3.36
CA TRP A 328 -5.04 -2.53 -3.36
C TRP A 328 -4.05 -3.73 -3.19
N LYS A 329 -3.84 -4.52 -4.28
CA LYS A 329 -2.82 -5.59 -4.49
C LYS A 329 -2.38 -5.76 -5.96
N SER A 330 -1.48 -6.66 -6.45
CA SER A 330 -0.51 -7.70 -5.98
C SER A 330 0.79 -7.58 -6.81
N VAL A 331 1.96 -8.19 -6.48
CA VAL A 331 3.11 -8.26 -7.45
C VAL A 331 2.97 -9.46 -8.39
N PRO A 332 3.21 -9.30 -9.71
CA PRO A 332 3.33 -8.04 -10.48
C PRO A 332 2.04 -7.17 -10.41
N GLY A 333 2.06 -5.90 -9.98
CA GLY A 333 3.15 -5.07 -9.45
C GLY A 333 2.89 -4.37 -8.08
N SER A 334 2.63 -5.15 -7.02
CA SER A 334 2.34 -4.85 -5.58
C SER A 334 1.32 -3.77 -5.33
N ARG A 335 0.32 -4.04 -4.48
CA ARG A 335 -0.11 -3.11 -3.42
C ARG A 335 -0.42 -3.87 -2.12
N LEU A 336 -0.46 -3.17 -0.99
CA LEU A 336 -0.63 -3.78 0.34
C LEU A 336 -0.85 -2.74 1.44
N VAL A 337 -1.40 -3.20 2.57
CA VAL A 337 -1.01 -2.68 3.89
C VAL A 337 -0.06 -3.72 4.52
N LEU A 338 1.23 -3.39 4.65
CA LEU A 338 2.22 -4.27 5.29
C LEU A 338 2.18 -4.05 6.80
N MET A 339 1.67 -5.01 7.56
CA MET A 339 1.63 -4.93 9.02
C MET A 339 2.89 -5.59 9.59
N CYS A 340 3.72 -4.81 10.29
CA CYS A 340 5.02 -5.23 10.82
C CYS A 340 5.07 -5.08 12.35
N SER A 341 5.73 -6.01 13.04
CA SER A 341 5.81 -5.96 14.51
C SER A 341 6.73 -4.82 15.00
N SER A 342 6.18 -3.93 15.83
CA SER A 342 6.78 -2.69 16.36
C SER A 342 8.20 -2.88 16.94
N GLN A 343 8.40 -4.00 17.63
CA GLN A 343 9.62 -4.34 18.39
C GLN A 343 10.90 -4.43 17.55
N ILE A 344 10.81 -4.54 16.21
CA ILE A 344 11.95 -4.81 15.34
C ILE A 344 12.61 -3.54 14.78
N ILE A 345 11.92 -2.40 14.72
CA ILE A 345 12.49 -1.16 14.12
C ILE A 345 13.78 -0.75 14.86
N CYS A 346 13.76 -0.86 16.19
CA CYS A 346 14.88 -0.60 17.10
C CYS A 346 16.05 -1.62 16.98
N GLN A 347 15.87 -2.77 16.33
CA GLN A 347 16.96 -3.75 16.16
C GLN A 347 17.73 -3.61 14.83
N SER A 348 17.23 -2.80 13.89
CA SER A 348 17.87 -2.58 12.59
C SER A 348 19.32 -2.05 12.72
N GLU A 349 19.61 -1.23 13.73
CA GLU A 349 20.96 -0.71 14.00
C GLU A 349 21.98 -1.79 14.39
N ARG A 350 21.54 -2.93 14.94
CA ARG A 350 22.41 -4.03 15.36
C ARG A 350 22.77 -5.00 14.25
N ALA A 351 22.09 -4.95 13.10
CA ALA A 351 22.31 -5.85 11.96
C ALA A 351 23.56 -5.49 11.11
N LYS A 352 24.68 -5.17 11.76
CA LYS A 352 25.99 -5.04 11.11
C LYS A 352 26.75 -6.36 11.23
N ALA A 353 27.14 -6.91 10.07
CA ALA A 353 27.90 -8.15 9.89
C ALA A 353 27.16 -9.49 10.16
N VAL A 354 26.26 -9.87 9.24
CA VAL A 354 26.16 -11.27 8.74
C VAL A 354 26.05 -11.20 7.22
N SER A 355 26.72 -12.12 6.51
CA SER A 355 26.65 -12.26 5.05
C SER A 355 25.97 -13.59 4.68
N SER A 356 25.05 -13.55 3.71
CA SER A 356 24.19 -14.67 3.26
C SER A 356 23.15 -15.17 4.28
N PRO A 357 21.99 -15.72 3.86
CA PRO A 357 21.29 -15.58 2.58
C PRO A 357 20.09 -14.61 2.76
N ILE A 358 20.30 -13.33 2.45
CA ILE A 358 19.45 -12.21 2.93
C ILE A 358 18.50 -11.68 1.82
N ALA A 359 18.42 -12.42 0.71
CA ALA A 359 17.95 -11.97 -0.59
C ALA A 359 17.18 -13.08 -1.34
N GLN A 360 16.13 -13.60 -0.70
CA GLN A 360 15.11 -14.46 -1.33
C GLN A 360 13.69 -13.99 -0.99
N VAL A 361 13.54 -13.08 -0.03
CA VAL A 361 12.36 -12.99 0.84
C VAL A 361 11.58 -11.68 0.67
N PHE A 362 12.23 -10.64 0.14
CA PHE A 362 11.48 -9.61 -0.55
C PHE A 362 10.95 -10.19 -1.85
N VAL A 363 11.73 -11.03 -2.54
CA VAL A 363 11.34 -11.72 -3.77
C VAL A 363 10.35 -12.88 -3.59
N ASP A 364 10.24 -13.54 -2.43
CA ASP A 364 9.13 -14.50 -2.19
C ASP A 364 7.74 -13.83 -2.23
N ASN A 365 7.67 -12.49 -2.14
CA ASN A 365 6.43 -11.71 -2.35
C ASN A 365 6.30 -11.18 -3.80
N ILE A 366 7.18 -11.61 -4.71
CA ILE A 366 7.35 -11.15 -6.10
C ILE A 366 7.37 -12.33 -7.11
N ASP A 367 8.07 -13.42 -6.78
CA ASP A 367 8.42 -14.52 -7.71
C ASP A 367 7.51 -15.75 -7.67
N PHE A 368 6.48 -15.76 -6.81
CA PHE A 368 5.40 -16.75 -6.89
C PHE A 368 4.66 -16.71 -8.25
N ALA A 369 4.95 -15.70 -9.08
CA ALA A 369 4.51 -15.57 -10.46
C ALA A 369 5.34 -16.37 -11.51
N LYS A 370 6.30 -17.21 -11.10
CA LYS A 370 7.13 -18.02 -12.03
C LYS A 370 6.81 -19.52 -12.10
N GLU A 371 6.05 -20.09 -11.16
CA GLU A 371 5.74 -21.55 -11.14
C GLU A 371 4.38 -21.91 -11.75
N LEU A 372 3.77 -21.01 -12.54
CA LEU A 372 2.51 -21.23 -13.26
C LEU A 372 2.55 -20.66 -14.68
N GLU A 373 3.33 -21.33 -15.55
CA GLU A 373 3.10 -21.36 -17.01
C GLU A 373 2.35 -22.64 -17.40
#